data_AF-A0A7J3XVW1-F1
#
_entry.id   AF-A0A7J3XVW1-F1
#
_cell.length_a   1.000
_cell.length_b   1.000
_cell.length_c   1.000
_cell.angle_alpha   90.00
_cell.angle_beta   90.00
_cell.angle_gamma   90.00
#
_symmetry.space_group_name_H-M   'P 1'
#
loop_
_entity.id
_entity.type
_entity.pdbx_description
1 polymer ?
#
loop_
_entity_poly.entity_id
_entity_poly.type
_entity_poly.pdbx_seq_one_letter_code
_entity_poly.pdbx_strand_id
1 'polypeptide(L)'
;MAKRGLKGAVGITYRPKITPGLLVGSLVRCADNSGAQEVRIIGVGGRKTRLRRVPAAAVGDMVTVSVRKGKPELKKQVLKAVVIRQRKPYRRMNGMWVQFEDNAVVIVGDDGEPKGTEIRGVVAKEAAERWPKIAALTSMVV
;
A
#
# COMPACT_ATOMS: atom_id res chain seq x y z
N MET A 1 -3.36 -11.69 -31.52
CA MET A 1 -3.94 -11.27 -30.23
C MET A 1 -2.81 -10.80 -29.32
N ALA A 2 -2.85 -9.56 -28.82
CA ALA A 2 -1.81 -9.07 -27.91
C ALA A 2 -1.78 -9.93 -26.64
N LYS A 3 -0.61 -10.47 -26.26
CA LYS A 3 -0.45 -11.18 -24.98
C LYS A 3 -0.87 -10.22 -23.87
N ARG A 4 -1.81 -10.65 -23.00
CA ARG A 4 -2.14 -9.93 -21.76
C ARG A 4 -0.81 -9.60 -21.06
N GLY A 5 -0.53 -8.31 -20.86
CA GLY A 5 0.70 -7.83 -20.23
C GLY A 5 0.92 -8.43 -18.84
N LEU A 6 2.12 -8.26 -18.28
CA LEU A 6 2.46 -8.76 -16.94
C LEU A 6 1.36 -8.41 -15.92
N LYS A 7 0.89 -9.44 -15.19
CA LYS A 7 -0.05 -9.28 -14.07
C LYS A 7 0.69 -8.60 -12.90
N GLY A 8 0.49 -7.30 -12.75
CA GLY A 8 1.18 -6.46 -11.76
C GLY A 8 0.74 -4.99 -11.90
N ALA A 9 1.37 -4.07 -11.16
CA ALA A 9 1.04 -2.63 -11.19
C ALA A 9 0.79 -2.13 -12.62
N VAL A 10 -0.47 -1.79 -12.90
CA VAL A 10 -0.95 -1.44 -14.25
C VAL A 10 -0.62 0.03 -14.58
N GLY A 11 -0.42 0.85 -13.55
CA GLY A 11 -0.07 2.26 -13.67
C GLY A 11 1.43 2.50 -13.83
N ILE A 12 1.90 3.63 -13.28
CA ILE A 12 3.31 4.02 -13.38
C ILE A 12 4.21 2.96 -12.72
N THR A 13 5.12 2.37 -13.50
CA THR A 13 6.00 1.29 -13.05
C THR A 13 7.27 1.80 -12.35
N TYR A 14 7.69 3.04 -12.62
CA TYR A 14 8.81 3.64 -11.90
C TYR A 14 8.38 4.05 -10.49
N ARG A 15 9.23 3.77 -9.51
CA ARG A 15 9.00 4.18 -8.11
C ARG A 15 9.68 5.54 -7.91
N PRO A 16 8.93 6.62 -7.64
CA PRO A 16 9.56 7.89 -7.28
C PRO A 16 10.43 7.68 -6.02
N LYS A 17 11.51 8.45 -5.87
CA LYS A 17 12.40 8.37 -4.68
C LYS A 17 11.69 8.93 -3.44
N ILE A 18 10.64 8.25 -2.99
CA ILE A 18 9.86 8.58 -1.81
C ILE A 18 10.57 7.99 -0.60
N THR A 19 10.80 8.82 0.42
CA THR A 19 11.35 8.39 1.70
C THR A 19 10.43 7.35 2.33
N PRO A 20 10.90 6.12 2.59
CA PRO A 20 10.07 5.10 3.22
C PRO A 20 9.80 5.43 4.67
N GLY A 21 8.53 5.29 5.08
CA GLY A 21 8.08 5.56 6.45
C GLY A 21 7.67 4.32 7.23
N LEU A 22 7.51 3.18 6.57
CA LEU A 22 6.98 1.95 7.16
C LEU A 22 8.02 0.85 7.11
N LEU A 23 8.32 0.23 8.24
CA LEU A 23 9.30 -0.85 8.33
C LEU A 23 8.57 -2.19 8.41
N VAL A 24 9.27 -3.28 8.06
CA VAL A 24 8.79 -4.62 8.45
C VAL A 24 8.63 -4.66 9.97
N GLY A 25 7.46 -5.12 10.42
CA GLY A 25 7.05 -5.12 11.81
C GLY A 25 6.05 -4.01 12.18
N SER A 26 5.93 -2.95 11.39
CA SER A 26 4.99 -1.85 11.64
C SER A 26 3.53 -2.32 11.63
N LEU A 27 2.75 -1.82 12.60
CA LEU A 27 1.30 -1.96 12.66
C LEU A 27 0.65 -0.76 11.97
N VAL A 28 -0.24 -1.03 11.04
CA VAL A 28 -0.89 -0.01 10.19
C VAL A 28 -2.38 -0.27 10.08
N ARG A 29 -3.16 0.79 9.87
CA ARG A 29 -4.61 0.70 9.73
C ARG A 29 -4.96 0.13 8.35
N CYS A 30 -5.99 -0.69 8.30
CA CYS A 30 -6.62 -1.05 7.03
C CYS A 30 -7.70 -0.01 6.71
N ALA A 31 -7.62 0.62 5.54
CA ALA A 31 -8.53 1.69 5.14
C ALA A 31 -9.66 1.20 4.22
N ASP A 32 -9.77 -0.09 3.96
CA ASP A 32 -10.86 -0.65 3.15
C ASP A 32 -11.97 -1.27 4.01
N ASN A 33 -13.07 -1.64 3.37
CA ASN A 33 -14.18 -2.36 3.98
C ASN A 33 -14.04 -3.90 3.92
N SER A 34 -12.83 -4.43 3.67
CA SER A 34 -12.59 -5.89 3.55
C SER A 34 -12.85 -6.66 4.85
N GLY A 35 -12.87 -5.97 5.99
CA GLY A 35 -13.09 -6.55 7.32
C GLY A 35 -11.82 -6.68 8.16
N ALA A 36 -10.65 -6.32 7.63
CA ALA A 36 -9.46 -6.06 8.42
C ALA A 36 -9.52 -4.64 9.02
N GLN A 37 -9.02 -4.46 10.24
CA GLN A 37 -8.95 -3.16 10.91
C GLN A 37 -7.49 -2.73 11.12
N GLU A 38 -6.65 -3.67 11.56
CA GLU A 38 -5.24 -3.43 11.84
C GLU A 38 -4.41 -4.60 11.31
N VAL A 39 -3.36 -4.28 10.56
CA VAL A 39 -2.49 -5.27 9.94
C VAL A 39 -1.03 -4.98 10.27
N ARG A 40 -0.22 -6.04 10.34
CA ARG A 40 1.22 -5.95 10.55
C ARG A 40 1.95 -6.24 9.25
N ILE A 41 2.85 -5.34 8.85
CA ILE A 41 3.73 -5.55 7.70
C ILE A 41 4.76 -6.61 8.06
N ILE A 42 4.84 -7.66 7.26
CA ILE A 42 5.79 -8.77 7.43
C ILE A 42 6.81 -8.86 6.29
N GLY A 43 6.53 -8.22 5.16
CA GLY A 43 7.44 -8.17 4.02
C GLY A 43 7.14 -7.00 3.08
N VAL A 44 8.10 -6.65 2.24
CA VAL A 44 7.95 -5.61 1.22
C VAL A 44 8.32 -6.20 -0.13
N GLY A 45 7.38 -6.17 -1.08
CA GLY A 45 7.57 -6.76 -2.40
C GLY A 45 8.65 -6.06 -3.21
N GLY A 46 9.44 -6.83 -3.96
CA GLY A 46 10.42 -6.31 -4.92
C GLY A 46 11.61 -5.55 -4.34
N ARG A 47 11.81 -5.55 -3.01
CA ARG A 47 12.97 -4.89 -2.38
C ARG A 47 14.10 -5.86 -2.12
N LYS A 48 15.24 -5.59 -2.77
CA LYS A 48 16.54 -6.12 -2.34
C LYS A 48 17.00 -5.36 -1.10
N THR A 49 17.39 -6.10 -0.07
CA THR A 49 17.99 -5.53 1.15
C THR A 49 19.49 -5.88 1.22
N ARG A 50 20.17 -5.40 2.25
CA ARG A 50 21.56 -5.76 2.58
C ARG A 50 21.63 -6.28 4.00
N LEU A 51 22.78 -6.86 4.38
CA LEU A 51 23.02 -7.35 5.74
C LEU A 51 22.60 -6.31 6.79
N ARG A 52 21.77 -6.75 7.76
CA ARG A 52 21.19 -5.95 8.87
C ARG A 52 20.29 -4.78 8.46
N ARG A 53 19.95 -4.60 7.19
CA ARG A 53 18.97 -3.58 6.77
C ARG A 53 17.55 -4.15 6.84
N VAL A 54 16.71 -3.50 7.64
CA VAL A 54 15.27 -3.83 7.70
C VAL A 54 14.60 -3.32 6.41
N PRO A 55 13.85 -4.18 5.69
CA PRO A 55 13.05 -3.73 4.55
C PRO A 55 12.02 -2.69 5.01
N ALA A 56 11.80 -1.68 4.17
CA ALA A 56 10.87 -0.60 4.45
C ALA A 56 9.94 -0.40 3.23
N ALA A 57 8.82 0.27 3.40
CA ALA A 57 7.86 0.59 2.36
C ALA A 57 7.57 2.09 2.39
N ALA A 58 7.23 2.61 1.23
CA ALA A 58 6.67 3.94 1.06
C ALA A 58 5.27 3.82 0.46
N VAL A 59 4.57 4.95 0.38
CA VAL A 59 3.32 5.07 -0.39
C VAL A 59 3.46 4.47 -1.79
N GLY A 60 2.44 3.71 -2.21
CA GLY A 60 2.36 3.02 -3.48
C GLY A 60 3.08 1.67 -3.53
N ASP A 61 3.85 1.29 -2.51
CA ASP A 61 4.49 -0.03 -2.48
C ASP A 61 3.49 -1.13 -2.09
N MET A 62 3.66 -2.29 -2.73
CA MET A 62 3.00 -3.52 -2.33
C MET A 62 3.78 -4.18 -1.19
N VAL A 63 3.07 -4.51 -0.12
CA VAL A 63 3.59 -5.14 1.09
C VAL A 63 2.85 -6.43 1.38
N THR A 64 3.54 -7.35 2.04
CA THR A 64 2.93 -8.56 2.59
C THR A 64 2.55 -8.28 4.04
N VAL A 65 1.32 -8.59 4.41
CA VAL A 65 0.73 -8.25 5.70
C VAL A 65 0.08 -9.46 6.37
N SER A 66 0.02 -9.40 7.70
CA SER A 66 -0.76 -10.33 8.54
C SER A 66 -1.82 -9.54 9.30
N VAL A 67 -3.07 -10.01 9.30
CA VAL A 67 -4.16 -9.33 10.02
C VAL A 67 -4.05 -9.57 11.52
N ARG A 68 -4.04 -8.48 12.30
CA ARG A 68 -3.97 -8.51 13.77
C ARG A 68 -5.33 -8.25 14.40
N LYS A 69 -6.08 -7.27 13.88
CA LYS A 69 -7.45 -6.96 14.29
C LYS A 69 -8.37 -6.93 13.07
N GLY A 70 -9.57 -7.48 13.21
CA GLY A 70 -10.54 -7.65 12.12
C GLY A 70 -11.38 -8.92 12.28
N LYS A 71 -12.10 -9.28 11.21
CA LYS A 71 -12.91 -10.51 11.13
C LYS A 71 -12.07 -11.75 11.45
N PRO A 72 -12.58 -12.73 12.22
CA PRO A 72 -11.83 -13.94 12.60
C PRO A 72 -11.28 -14.71 11.40
N GLU A 73 -12.03 -14.78 10.31
CA GLU A 73 -11.64 -15.48 9.07
C GLU A 73 -10.35 -14.94 8.44
N LEU A 74 -10.15 -13.63 8.51
CA LEU A 74 -8.96 -12.97 7.94
C LEU A 74 -7.75 -13.03 8.86
N LYS A 75 -7.96 -13.29 10.16
CA LYS A 75 -6.86 -13.45 11.11
C LYS A 75 -6.04 -14.69 10.73
N LYS A 76 -4.74 -14.65 11.03
CA LYS A 76 -3.76 -15.72 10.72
C LYS A 76 -3.50 -15.96 9.23
N GLN A 77 -4.19 -15.26 8.33
CA GLN A 77 -3.86 -15.29 6.90
C GLN A 77 -2.74 -14.31 6.56
N VAL A 78 -1.92 -14.69 5.58
CA VAL A 78 -0.95 -13.81 4.93
C VAL A 78 -1.59 -13.24 3.67
N LEU A 79 -1.68 -11.93 3.60
CA LEU A 79 -2.32 -11.20 2.50
C LEU A 79 -1.34 -10.19 1.90
N LYS A 80 -1.67 -9.67 0.73
CA LYS A 80 -0.99 -8.51 0.15
C LYS A 80 -1.79 -7.24 0.42
N ALA A 81 -1.09 -6.13 0.52
CA ALA A 81 -1.70 -4.82 0.68
C ALA A 81 -0.85 -3.75 -0.04
N VAL A 82 -1.48 -2.64 -0.40
CA VAL A 82 -0.80 -1.46 -0.93
C VAL A 82 -0.81 -0.36 0.13
N VAL A 83 0.33 0.30 0.31
CA VAL A 83 0.44 1.48 1.19
C VAL A 83 -0.21 2.69 0.51
N ILE A 84 -1.26 3.24 1.12
CA ILE A 84 -2.00 4.39 0.55
C ILE A 84 -1.67 5.72 1.25
N ARG A 85 -1.25 5.68 2.51
CA ARG A 85 -0.93 6.85 3.34
C ARG A 85 0.27 6.56 4.22
N GLN A 86 1.12 7.56 4.43
CA GLN A 86 2.24 7.49 5.37
C GLN A 86 2.38 8.77 6.20
N ARG A 87 2.68 8.61 7.49
CA ARG A 87 3.02 9.69 8.42
C ARG A 87 4.39 10.30 8.18
N LYS A 88 5.32 9.57 7.57
CA LYS A 88 6.66 10.10 7.31
C LYS A 88 6.56 11.14 6.18
N PRO A 89 6.95 12.41 6.40
CA PRO A 89 6.94 13.39 5.33
C PRO A 89 7.81 12.96 4.16
N TYR A 90 7.35 13.25 2.95
CA TYR A 90 8.10 13.02 1.73
C TYR A 90 7.91 14.18 0.76
N ARG A 91 8.92 14.36 -0.11
CA ARG A 91 8.95 15.44 -1.08
C ARG A 91 8.46 14.96 -2.44
N ARG A 92 7.56 15.72 -3.04
CA ARG A 92 7.07 15.53 -4.42
C ARG A 92 8.01 16.17 -5.44
N MET A 93 7.84 15.81 -6.70
CA MET A 93 8.65 16.36 -7.80
C MET A 93 8.49 17.88 -7.95
N ASN A 94 7.30 18.42 -7.65
CA ASN A 94 7.04 19.85 -7.63
C ASN A 94 7.66 20.58 -6.41
N GLY A 95 8.43 19.88 -5.58
CA GLY A 95 9.12 20.43 -4.42
C GLY A 95 8.29 20.48 -3.14
N MET A 96 6.97 20.26 -3.21
CA MET A 96 6.08 20.27 -2.04
C MET A 96 6.35 19.08 -1.12
N TRP A 97 6.23 19.31 0.18
CA TRP A 97 6.26 18.25 1.18
C TRP A 97 4.84 17.82 1.54
N VAL A 98 4.63 16.51 1.63
CA VAL A 98 3.33 15.93 1.98
C VAL A 98 3.50 14.95 3.13
N GLN A 99 2.52 14.97 4.03
CA GLN A 99 2.42 14.12 5.20
C GLN A 99 0.95 13.81 5.48
N PHE A 100 0.66 12.57 5.85
CA PHE A 100 -0.68 12.15 6.27
C PHE A 100 -0.78 12.02 7.79
N GLU A 101 -2.00 12.10 8.31
CA GLU A 101 -2.27 11.98 9.74
C GLU A 101 -1.99 10.57 10.27
N ASP A 102 -2.09 9.53 9.45
CA ASP A 102 -1.89 8.13 9.84
C ASP A 102 -1.17 7.32 8.75
N ASN A 103 -0.84 6.07 9.12
CA ASN A 103 -0.33 5.08 8.19
C ASN A 103 -1.43 4.10 7.85
N ALA A 104 -1.75 3.98 6.56
CA ALA A 104 -2.85 3.15 6.11
C ALA A 104 -2.51 2.33 4.88
N VAL A 105 -3.15 1.16 4.79
CA VAL A 105 -3.03 0.23 3.68
C VAL A 105 -4.42 -0.25 3.20
N VAL A 106 -4.47 -0.76 1.98
CA VAL A 106 -5.64 -1.42 1.39
C VAL A 106 -5.25 -2.84 1.01
N ILE A 107 -6.09 -3.83 1.35
CA ILE A 107 -5.83 -5.24 1.04
C ILE A 107 -6.09 -5.48 -0.45
N VAL A 108 -5.15 -6.16 -1.08
CA VAL A 108 -5.19 -6.47 -2.51
C VAL A 108 -4.89 -7.94 -2.77
N GLY A 109 -5.33 -8.44 -3.93
CA GLY A 109 -4.92 -9.70 -4.51
C GLY A 109 -3.48 -9.64 -5.05
N ASP A 110 -3.04 -10.76 -5.62
CA ASP A 110 -1.69 -10.89 -6.17
C ASP A 110 -1.41 -9.99 -7.38
N ASP A 111 -2.46 -9.65 -8.11
CA ASP A 111 -2.48 -8.77 -9.28
C ASP A 111 -2.68 -7.29 -8.91
N GLY A 112 -2.86 -6.98 -7.62
CA GLY A 112 -3.17 -5.64 -7.14
C GLY A 112 -4.64 -5.26 -7.26
N GLU A 113 -5.54 -6.22 -7.50
CA GLU A 113 -6.98 -5.97 -7.39
C GLU A 113 -7.38 -5.74 -5.93
N PRO A 114 -8.08 -4.65 -5.62
CA PRO A 114 -8.57 -4.40 -4.26
C PRO A 114 -9.59 -5.47 -3.86
N LYS A 115 -9.43 -6.01 -2.64
CA LYS A 115 -10.37 -6.99 -2.08
C LYS A 115 -11.65 -6.32 -1.54
N GLY A 116 -11.50 -5.09 -1.03
CA GLY A 116 -12.63 -4.25 -0.63
C GLY A 116 -13.29 -3.55 -1.81
N THR A 117 -14.52 -3.08 -1.61
CA THR A 117 -15.27 -2.30 -2.61
C THR A 117 -15.17 -0.80 -2.39
N GLU A 118 -14.73 -0.35 -1.22
CA GLU A 118 -14.63 1.07 -0.88
C GLU A 118 -13.41 1.34 0.02
N ILE A 119 -12.77 2.48 -0.19
CA ILE A 119 -11.66 2.98 0.63
C ILE A 119 -12.12 4.19 1.44
N ARG A 120 -11.91 4.13 2.75
CA ARG A 120 -12.24 5.19 3.70
C ARG A 120 -11.14 6.23 3.77
N GLY A 121 -11.52 7.48 3.51
CA GLY A 121 -10.64 8.64 3.58
C GLY A 121 -9.78 8.81 2.32
N VAL A 122 -8.76 9.66 2.46
CA VAL A 122 -7.93 10.11 1.33
C VAL A 122 -6.88 9.07 0.93
N VAL A 123 -6.53 9.08 -0.35
CA VAL A 123 -5.44 8.27 -0.92
C VAL A 123 -4.36 9.19 -1.49
N ALA A 124 -3.10 8.84 -1.26
CA ALA A 124 -2.01 9.60 -1.86
C ALA A 124 -1.97 9.44 -3.39
N LYS A 125 -1.72 10.54 -4.09
CA LYS A 125 -1.57 10.60 -5.55
C LYS A 125 -0.62 9.54 -6.09
N GLU A 126 0.50 9.32 -5.41
CA GLU A 126 1.52 8.35 -5.84
C GLU A 126 1.00 6.89 -5.77
N ALA A 127 0.09 6.58 -4.83
CA ALA A 127 -0.56 5.27 -4.79
C ALA A 127 -1.63 5.14 -5.87
N ALA A 128 -2.43 6.20 -6.10
CA ALA A 128 -3.47 6.23 -7.12
C ALA A 128 -2.91 6.09 -8.54
N GLU A 129 -1.82 6.79 -8.87
CA GLU A 129 -1.16 6.72 -10.18
C GLU A 129 -0.54 5.34 -10.46
N ARG A 130 -0.08 4.65 -9.42
CA ARG A 130 0.51 3.31 -9.54
C ARG A 130 -0.53 2.20 -9.60
N TRP A 131 -1.65 2.39 -8.90
CA TRP A 131 -2.73 1.41 -8.77
C TRP A 131 -4.07 2.02 -9.18
N PRO A 132 -4.39 2.09 -10.50
CA PRO A 132 -5.61 2.73 -10.99
C PRO A 132 -6.91 2.16 -10.40
N LYS A 133 -6.93 0.86 -10.10
CA LYS A 133 -8.09 0.21 -9.46
C LYS A 133 -8.35 0.73 -8.04
N ILE A 134 -7.31 1.12 -7.31
CA ILE A 134 -7.44 1.75 -5.99
C ILE A 134 -7.97 3.18 -6.14
N ALA A 135 -7.50 3.91 -7.15
CA ALA A 135 -7.98 5.27 -7.45
C ALA A 135 -9.48 5.31 -7.74
N ALA A 136 -10.04 4.26 -8.35
CA ALA A 136 -11.46 4.16 -8.65
C ALA A 136 -12.36 3.93 -7.41
N LEU A 137 -11.80 3.48 -6.29
CA LEU A 137 -12.57 3.15 -5.07
C LEU A 137 -12.52 4.23 -3.99
N THR A 138 -11.87 5.36 -4.26
CA THR A 138 -11.74 6.47 -3.32
C THR A 138 -12.44 7.72 -3.85
N SER A 139 -13.01 8.48 -2.94
CA SER A 139 -13.63 9.77 -3.25
C SER A 139 -12.62 10.93 -3.33
N MET A 140 -11.41 10.78 -2.78
CA MET A 140 -10.45 11.86 -2.68
C MET A 140 -9.01 11.40 -2.80
N VAL A 141 -8.28 12.00 -3.76
CA VAL A 141 -6.85 11.76 -4.00
C VAL A 141 -6.08 13.06 -3.75
N VAL A 142 -4.98 12.97 -2.99
CA VAL A 142 -4.14 14.11 -2.60
C VAL A 142 -2.72 13.91 -3.03
#